data_AF-A0A3E4IFB2-F1
#
_entry.id   AF-A0A3E4IFB2-F1
#
_cell.length_a   1.000
_cell.length_b   1.000
_cell.length_c   1.000
_cell.angle_alpha   90.00
_cell.angle_beta   90.00
_cell.angle_gamma   90.00
#
_symmetry.space_group_name_H-M   'P 1'
#
loop_
_entity.id
_entity.type
_entity.pdbx_description
1 polymer ?
#
loop_
_entity_poly.entity_id
_entity_poly.type
_entity_poly.pdbx_seq_one_letter_code
_entity_poly.pdbx_strand_id
1 'polypeptide(L)'
;MRTKTLSIAAAIMALFFIGTSCSNKQKSTEETATTEQASGAMEIDDLLANAESLTDQEVTIEGVCTHACKHGATKIFLMGSDDTQTIRVEAAKLGSFDTKCVNSIVRVTGTLKEQRVDEAYLQQWESRLKAAAAEKHGEGEAGCSTEKKARGETANTPEARIADFRAKIAKRQAESGKPYLSFYYMEAANYEIQ
;
A
#
# COMPACT_ATOMS: atom_id res chain seq x y z
N MET A 1 32.21 36.43 56.84
CA MET A 1 33.56 35.96 56.45
C MET A 1 33.35 35.00 55.28
N ARG A 2 33.90 35.11 54.07
CA ARG A 2 34.91 35.96 53.43
C ARG A 2 34.50 36.13 51.96
N THR A 3 34.63 37.35 51.47
CA THR A 3 34.46 37.82 50.10
C THR A 3 35.68 37.52 49.23
N LYS A 4 35.48 37.34 47.92
CA LYS A 4 36.37 37.77 46.81
C LYS A 4 35.47 38.01 45.57
N THR A 5 35.11 39.22 45.12
CA THR A 5 35.86 40.25 44.34
C THR A 5 36.62 39.64 43.15
N LEU A 6 36.63 40.14 41.92
CA LEU A 6 36.05 41.28 41.18
C LEU A 6 36.60 41.09 39.75
N SER A 7 35.84 41.43 38.70
CA SER A 7 36.41 42.01 37.47
C SER A 7 35.29 42.58 36.62
N ILE A 8 35.24 43.92 36.65
CA ILE A 8 34.37 44.82 35.90
C ILE A 8 35.08 45.16 34.59
N ALA A 9 34.37 45.12 33.48
CA ALA A 9 34.68 45.97 32.33
C ALA A 9 33.36 46.53 31.80
N ALA A 10 33.21 47.84 31.97
CA ALA A 10 32.11 48.65 31.50
C ALA A 10 32.45 49.23 30.11
N ALA A 11 31.45 49.31 29.23
CA ALA A 11 31.38 50.38 28.23
C ALA A 11 29.91 50.57 27.84
N ILE A 12 29.37 51.72 28.26
CA ILE A 12 28.06 52.26 27.92
C ILE A 12 28.21 53.05 26.63
N MET A 13 27.31 52.85 25.65
CA MET A 13 26.80 53.98 24.86
C MET A 13 25.43 53.67 24.28
N ALA A 14 24.42 54.34 24.82
CA ALA A 14 23.08 54.42 24.25
C ALA A 14 23.06 55.46 23.13
N LEU A 15 22.38 55.16 22.02
CA LEU A 15 21.80 56.16 21.14
C LEU A 15 20.41 55.69 20.72
N PHE A 16 19.41 56.34 21.31
CA PHE A 16 18.03 56.39 20.81
C PHE A 16 18.01 57.19 19.51
N PHE A 17 17.44 56.62 18.46
CA PHE A 17 16.83 57.38 17.38
C PHE A 17 15.36 56.98 17.28
N ILE A 18 14.49 57.93 17.59
CA ILE A 18 13.05 57.89 17.31
C ILE A 18 12.87 58.55 15.93
N GLY A 19 12.10 57.94 15.04
CA GLY A 19 11.82 58.48 13.71
C GLY A 19 10.68 57.76 12.97
N THR A 20 9.45 58.09 13.36
CA THR A 20 8.23 58.30 12.54
C THR A 20 7.83 57.31 11.42
N SER A 21 6.62 56.77 11.61
CA SER A 21 5.46 56.79 10.68
C SER A 21 5.62 56.24 9.25
N CYS A 22 4.91 55.14 8.96
CA CYS A 22 3.74 55.14 8.07
C CYS A 22 3.20 53.71 7.89
N SER A 23 1.86 53.62 7.90
CA SER A 23 1.06 52.42 7.65
C SER A 23 1.50 51.61 6.44
N ASN A 24 1.71 50.30 6.63
CA ASN A 24 1.34 49.35 5.59
C ASN A 24 0.71 48.10 6.22
N LYS A 25 -0.43 47.71 5.65
CA LYS A 25 -1.22 46.53 5.98
C LYS A 25 -0.37 45.28 5.75
N GLN A 26 0.02 44.56 6.80
CA GLN A 26 0.57 43.22 6.65
C GLN A 26 -0.43 42.20 7.18
N LYS A 27 -1.07 41.54 6.22
CA LYS A 27 -1.96 40.40 6.41
C LYS A 27 -1.07 39.26 6.93
N SER A 28 -1.26 38.84 8.18
CA SER A 28 -0.74 37.55 8.65
C SER A 28 -1.44 36.46 7.85
N THR A 29 -0.76 35.92 6.87
CA THR A 29 -1.03 34.57 6.38
C THR A 29 -0.12 33.66 7.20
N GLU A 30 -0.72 32.89 8.09
CA GLU A 30 -0.09 31.70 8.63
C GLU A 30 0.26 30.80 7.44
N GLU A 31 1.54 30.73 7.09
CA GLU A 31 2.09 29.61 6.33
C GLU A 31 1.94 28.36 7.21
N THR A 32 0.78 27.72 7.09
CA THR A 32 0.72 26.28 7.29
C THR A 32 1.61 25.72 6.19
N ALA A 33 2.76 25.19 6.58
CA ALA A 33 3.62 24.40 5.71
C ALA A 33 2.83 23.18 5.25
N THR A 34 2.07 23.34 4.17
CA THR A 34 1.65 22.23 3.34
C THR A 34 2.95 21.72 2.73
N THR A 35 3.44 20.61 3.26
CA THR A 35 4.38 19.76 2.54
C THR A 35 3.73 19.46 1.18
N GLU A 36 4.18 20.16 0.14
CA GLU A 36 4.06 19.69 -1.23
C GLU A 36 4.85 18.39 -1.31
N GLN A 37 4.17 17.30 -0.96
CA GLN A 37 4.61 15.96 -1.25
C GLN A 37 4.54 15.85 -2.77
N ALA A 38 5.69 15.72 -3.43
CA ALA A 38 5.81 15.58 -4.87
C ALA A 38 4.81 14.52 -5.38
N SER A 39 3.68 14.97 -5.93
CA SER A 39 2.47 14.15 -6.10
C SER A 39 2.45 13.45 -7.45
N GLY A 40 3.52 12.73 -7.77
CA GLY A 40 3.51 11.75 -8.86
C GLY A 40 2.90 10.44 -8.35
N ALA A 41 1.99 9.85 -9.13
CA ALA A 41 1.58 8.47 -8.86
C ALA A 41 2.77 7.52 -9.12
N MET A 42 2.93 6.51 -8.27
CA MET A 42 3.95 5.49 -8.41
C MET A 42 3.50 4.42 -9.41
N GLU A 43 4.42 3.96 -10.26
CA GLU A 43 4.15 2.83 -11.16
C GLU A 43 4.00 1.52 -10.37
N ILE A 44 3.19 0.59 -10.89
CA ILE A 44 2.95 -0.71 -10.23
C ILE A 44 4.25 -1.50 -10.02
N ASP A 45 5.19 -1.40 -10.96
CA ASP A 45 6.47 -2.11 -10.90
C ASP A 45 7.30 -1.65 -9.69
N ASP A 46 7.39 -0.34 -9.48
CA ASP A 46 8.13 0.27 -8.37
C ASP A 46 7.45 -0.07 -7.03
N LEU A 47 6.12 -0.07 -7.00
CA LEU A 47 5.37 -0.49 -5.83
C LEU A 47 5.72 -1.94 -5.45
N LEU A 48 5.66 -2.86 -6.41
CA LEU A 48 5.92 -4.29 -6.15
C LEU A 48 7.38 -4.56 -5.77
N ALA A 49 8.34 -3.83 -6.35
CA ALA A 49 9.75 -3.92 -5.99
C ALA A 49 10.02 -3.47 -4.55
N ASN A 50 9.23 -2.54 -4.02
CA ASN A 50 9.41 -1.94 -2.70
C ASN A 50 8.30 -2.32 -1.69
N ALA A 51 7.45 -3.28 -2.03
CA ALA A 51 6.19 -3.56 -1.33
C ALA A 51 6.36 -3.88 0.17
N GLU A 52 7.43 -4.60 0.54
CA GLU A 52 7.70 -4.92 1.94
C GLU A 52 7.91 -3.64 2.79
N SER A 53 8.58 -2.64 2.23
CA SER A 53 8.82 -1.36 2.91
C SER A 53 7.59 -0.45 2.95
N LEU A 54 6.70 -0.59 1.97
CA LEU A 54 5.50 0.23 1.80
C LEU A 54 4.26 -0.38 2.46
N THR A 55 4.38 -1.57 3.06
CA THR A 55 3.25 -2.25 3.71
C THR A 55 2.66 -1.38 4.83
N ASP A 56 1.34 -1.31 4.87
CA ASP A 56 0.52 -0.47 5.74
C ASP A 56 0.68 1.06 5.54
N GLN A 57 1.39 1.49 4.49
CA GLN A 57 1.46 2.91 4.11
C GLN A 57 0.39 3.26 3.08
N GLU A 58 -0.09 4.50 3.14
CA GLU A 58 -0.89 5.10 2.07
C GLU A 58 0.03 5.54 0.94
N VAL A 59 -0.30 5.10 -0.28
CA VAL A 59 0.44 5.40 -1.50
C VAL A 59 -0.54 5.72 -2.62
N THR A 60 -0.10 6.52 -3.58
CA THR A 60 -0.83 6.75 -4.83
C THR A 60 -0.12 6.00 -5.94
N ILE A 61 -0.84 5.16 -6.65
CA ILE A 61 -0.33 4.33 -7.75
C ILE A 61 -1.12 4.59 -9.03
N GLU A 62 -0.51 4.29 -10.16
CA GLU A 62 -1.15 4.35 -11.47
C GLU A 62 -0.85 3.06 -12.25
N GLY A 63 -1.84 2.58 -12.99
CA GLY A 63 -1.69 1.40 -13.83
C GLY A 63 -2.90 1.17 -14.73
N VAL A 64 -2.73 0.32 -15.74
CA VAL A 64 -3.82 -0.02 -16.66
C VAL A 64 -4.70 -1.08 -16.02
N CYS A 65 -5.98 -0.80 -15.85
CA CYS A 65 -6.91 -1.77 -15.31
C CYS A 65 -7.28 -2.82 -16.37
N THR A 66 -6.92 -4.07 -16.13
CA THR A 66 -7.12 -5.19 -17.04
C THR A 66 -8.38 -6.00 -16.71
N HIS A 67 -8.85 -5.91 -15.47
CA HIS A 67 -9.97 -6.71 -15.01
C HIS A 67 -10.70 -6.03 -13.86
N ALA A 68 -12.03 -6.04 -13.92
CA ALA A 68 -12.90 -5.79 -12.77
C ALA A 68 -13.68 -7.07 -12.47
N CYS A 69 -13.67 -7.52 -11.22
CA CYS A 69 -14.34 -8.75 -10.82
C CYS A 69 -15.85 -8.68 -11.08
N LYS A 70 -16.41 -9.71 -11.74
CA LYS A 70 -17.86 -9.81 -12.05
C LYS A 70 -18.77 -9.86 -10.82
N HIS A 71 -18.22 -10.17 -9.65
CA HIS A 71 -18.91 -10.15 -8.36
C HIS A 71 -19.02 -8.73 -7.78
N GLY A 72 -19.67 -7.84 -8.52
CA GLY A 72 -19.97 -6.47 -8.07
C GLY A 72 -18.85 -5.46 -8.20
N ALA A 73 -17.82 -5.72 -9.03
CA ALA A 73 -16.69 -4.82 -9.25
C ALA A 73 -16.02 -4.34 -7.95
N THR A 74 -16.01 -5.17 -6.91
CA THR A 74 -15.38 -4.88 -5.61
C THR A 74 -13.86 -4.98 -5.66
N LYS A 75 -13.31 -5.53 -6.76
CA LYS A 75 -11.89 -5.69 -7.02
C LYS A 75 -11.57 -5.34 -8.46
N ILE A 76 -10.49 -4.60 -8.67
CA ILE A 76 -9.86 -4.41 -9.98
C ILE A 76 -8.42 -4.91 -9.96
N PHE A 77 -7.84 -5.14 -11.14
CA PHE A 77 -6.45 -5.54 -11.30
C PHE A 77 -5.75 -4.53 -12.20
N LEU A 78 -4.72 -3.89 -11.64
CA LEU A 78 -3.88 -2.93 -12.37
C LEU A 78 -2.61 -3.64 -12.80
N MET A 79 -2.29 -3.60 -14.09
CA MET A 79 -0.99 -4.04 -14.59
C MET A 79 0.00 -2.88 -14.60
N GLY A 80 1.28 -3.22 -14.38
CA GLY A 80 2.41 -2.32 -14.52
C GLY A 80 2.90 -2.27 -15.96
N SER A 81 4.21 -2.37 -16.15
CA SER A 81 4.81 -2.29 -17.49
C SER A 81 4.40 -3.44 -18.41
N ASP A 82 4.11 -4.61 -17.84
CA ASP A 82 3.59 -5.77 -18.56
C ASP A 82 2.60 -6.60 -17.70
N ASP A 83 2.10 -7.69 -18.28
CA ASP A 83 1.09 -8.54 -17.65
C ASP A 83 1.65 -9.51 -16.58
N THR A 84 2.96 -9.45 -16.30
CA THR A 84 3.60 -10.20 -15.21
C THR A 84 3.57 -9.43 -13.89
N GLN A 85 3.53 -8.10 -13.97
CA GLN A 85 3.47 -7.20 -12.82
C GLN A 85 2.03 -6.72 -12.66
N THR A 86 1.27 -7.33 -11.76
CA THR A 86 -0.13 -6.99 -11.54
C THR A 86 -0.43 -6.88 -10.06
N ILE A 87 -1.18 -5.86 -9.66
CA ILE A 87 -1.69 -5.71 -8.30
C ILE A 87 -3.22 -5.77 -8.26
N ARG A 88 -3.73 -6.49 -7.27
CA ARG A 88 -5.15 -6.49 -6.91
C ARG A 88 -5.45 -5.24 -6.09
N VAL A 89 -6.45 -4.47 -6.50
CA VAL A 89 -6.98 -3.33 -5.74
C VAL A 89 -8.41 -3.66 -5.31
N GLU A 90 -8.68 -3.56 -4.02
CA GLU A 90 -10.00 -3.78 -3.42
C GLU A 90 -10.67 -2.44 -3.12
N ALA A 91 -11.97 -2.35 -3.41
CA ALA A 91 -12.73 -1.11 -3.24
C ALA A 91 -12.87 -0.72 -1.76
N ALA A 92 -12.73 -1.66 -0.83
CA ALA A 92 -12.87 -1.43 0.61
C ALA A 92 -14.13 -0.59 0.94
N LYS A 93 -13.95 0.60 1.53
CA LYS A 93 -15.06 1.51 1.89
C LYS A 93 -15.76 2.15 0.69
N LEU A 94 -15.16 2.14 -0.50
CA LEU A 94 -15.77 2.63 -1.73
C LEU A 94 -16.90 1.72 -2.25
N GLY A 95 -16.96 0.47 -1.77
CA GLY A 95 -17.96 -0.51 -2.18
C GLY A 95 -17.64 -1.16 -3.52
N SER A 96 -17.61 -0.39 -4.61
CA SER A 96 -17.34 -0.91 -5.97
C SER A 96 -16.64 0.10 -6.86
N PHE A 97 -15.85 -0.40 -7.82
CA PHE A 97 -15.28 0.40 -8.90
C PHE A 97 -16.27 0.58 -10.05
N ASP A 98 -16.17 1.70 -10.79
CA ASP A 98 -16.88 1.85 -12.06
C ASP A 98 -16.33 0.83 -13.07
N THR A 99 -17.23 0.16 -13.78
CA THR A 99 -16.88 -0.75 -14.89
C THR A 99 -16.02 -0.10 -15.98
N LYS A 100 -16.09 1.24 -16.12
CA LYS A 100 -15.22 2.02 -17.01
C LYS A 100 -13.75 1.98 -16.63
N CYS A 101 -13.39 1.51 -15.44
CA CYS A 101 -11.99 1.27 -15.12
C CYS A 101 -11.34 0.31 -16.11
N VAL A 102 -12.06 -0.73 -16.58
CA VAL A 102 -11.48 -1.74 -17.47
C VAL A 102 -11.03 -1.13 -18.80
N ASN A 103 -9.78 -1.37 -19.17
CA ASN A 103 -9.07 -0.80 -20.32
C ASN A 103 -8.71 0.69 -20.20
N SER A 104 -8.83 1.28 -19.00
CA SER A 104 -8.38 2.64 -18.72
C SER A 104 -7.16 2.65 -17.79
N ILE A 105 -6.42 3.75 -17.83
CA ILE A 105 -5.45 4.07 -16.79
C ILE A 105 -6.24 4.52 -15.55
N VAL A 106 -5.96 3.89 -14.41
CA VAL A 106 -6.61 4.21 -13.15
C VAL A 106 -5.54 4.64 -12.15
N ARG A 107 -5.71 5.84 -11.61
CA ARG A 107 -4.93 6.32 -10.47
C ARG A 107 -5.67 5.96 -9.20
N VAL A 108 -5.01 5.28 -8.28
CA VAL A 108 -5.60 4.85 -7.01
C VAL A 108 -4.75 5.38 -5.86
N THR A 109 -5.38 6.03 -4.89
CA THR A 109 -4.76 6.27 -3.58
C THR A 109 -5.37 5.32 -2.58
N GLY A 110 -4.52 4.62 -1.83
CA GLY A 110 -4.97 3.61 -0.88
C GLY A 110 -3.84 3.06 -0.03
N THR A 111 -4.19 2.17 0.88
CA THR A 111 -3.21 1.52 1.75
C THR A 111 -2.71 0.22 1.13
N LEU A 112 -1.40 0.06 1.02
CA LEU A 112 -0.80 -1.21 0.62
C LEU A 112 -0.91 -2.22 1.77
N LYS A 113 -1.41 -3.41 1.48
CA LYS A 113 -1.59 -4.50 2.43
C LYS A 113 -0.79 -5.73 2.03
N GLU A 114 -0.33 -6.46 3.04
CA GLU A 114 0.33 -7.76 2.86
C GLU A 114 -0.60 -8.87 3.35
N GLN A 115 -0.90 -9.83 2.47
CA GLN A 115 -1.50 -11.10 2.83
C GLN A 115 -0.40 -12.16 2.87
N ARG A 116 -0.12 -12.67 4.07
CA ARG A 116 0.84 -13.77 4.26
C ARG A 116 0.19 -15.13 4.09
N VAL A 117 0.92 -16.04 3.46
CA VAL A 117 0.60 -17.47 3.38
C VAL A 117 1.74 -18.23 4.06
N ASP A 118 1.46 -18.75 5.25
CA ASP A 118 2.36 -19.58 6.06
C ASP A 118 1.76 -20.97 6.27
N GLU A 119 2.48 -21.84 7.00
CA GLU A 119 2.01 -23.20 7.26
C GLU A 119 0.69 -23.25 8.04
N ALA A 120 0.45 -22.31 8.96
CA ALA A 120 -0.79 -22.25 9.72
C ALA A 120 -1.99 -21.92 8.82
N TYR A 121 -1.82 -20.96 7.91
CA TYR A 121 -2.81 -20.64 6.88
C TYR A 121 -3.12 -21.85 6.01
N LEU A 122 -2.08 -22.58 5.55
CA LEU A 122 -2.26 -23.76 4.70
C LEU A 122 -2.98 -24.89 5.42
N GLN A 123 -2.67 -25.15 6.70
CA GLN A 123 -3.39 -26.13 7.52
C GLN A 123 -4.86 -25.75 7.71
N GLN A 124 -5.15 -24.46 7.93
CA GLN A 124 -6.53 -24.00 8.03
C GLN A 124 -7.28 -24.20 6.71
N TRP A 125 -6.63 -23.94 5.58
CA TRP A 125 -7.22 -24.17 4.26
C TRP A 125 -7.51 -25.66 4.02
N GLU A 126 -6.58 -26.56 4.34
CA GLU A 126 -6.83 -28.02 4.28
C GLU A 126 -8.01 -28.44 5.15
N SER A 127 -8.12 -27.89 6.36
CA SER A 127 -9.27 -28.16 7.24
C SER A 127 -10.59 -27.71 6.63
N ARG A 128 -10.63 -26.54 5.97
CA ARG A 128 -11.83 -26.05 5.27
C ARG A 128 -12.18 -26.94 4.08
N LEU A 129 -11.20 -27.37 3.30
CA LEU A 129 -11.41 -28.30 2.18
C LEU A 129 -11.98 -29.63 2.67
N LYS A 130 -11.46 -30.16 3.78
CA LYS A 130 -11.97 -31.39 4.38
C LYS A 130 -13.42 -31.23 4.88
N ALA A 131 -13.75 -30.10 5.50
CA ALA A 131 -15.11 -29.79 5.93
C ALA A 131 -16.06 -29.62 4.73
N ALA A 132 -15.63 -28.90 3.70
CA ALA A 132 -16.38 -28.69 2.46
C ALA A 132 -16.50 -29.96 1.60
N ALA A 133 -15.60 -30.93 1.74
CA ALA A 133 -15.76 -32.25 1.12
C ALA A 133 -16.75 -33.14 1.89
N ALA A 134 -16.89 -32.90 3.20
CA ALA A 134 -17.84 -33.61 4.06
C ALA A 134 -19.28 -33.09 3.89
N GLU A 135 -19.46 -31.80 3.62
CA GLU A 135 -20.75 -31.20 3.25
C GLU A 135 -20.88 -31.13 1.72
N LYS A 136 -21.89 -31.75 1.11
CA LYS A 136 -22.09 -31.81 -0.35
C LYS A 136 -22.49 -30.44 -0.96
N HIS A 137 -21.70 -29.39 -0.76
CA HIS A 137 -21.90 -28.07 -1.35
C HIS A 137 -20.88 -27.81 -2.47
N GLY A 138 -21.38 -27.27 -3.58
CA GLY A 138 -20.62 -27.01 -4.80
C GLY A 138 -19.54 -25.93 -4.65
N GLU A 139 -18.51 -26.10 -5.47
CA GLU A 139 -17.40 -25.19 -5.83
C GLU A 139 -17.34 -23.84 -5.08
N GLY A 140 -16.77 -23.85 -3.86
CA GLY A 140 -16.50 -22.66 -3.07
C GLY A 140 -15.00 -22.35 -2.96
N GLU A 141 -14.64 -21.07 -3.08
CA GLU A 141 -13.29 -20.48 -2.91
C GLU A 141 -12.23 -20.71 -4.03
N ALA A 142 -12.66 -21.01 -5.25
CA ALA A 142 -11.76 -20.81 -6.39
C ALA A 142 -11.78 -19.31 -6.78
N GLY A 143 -10.88 -18.50 -6.20
CA GLY A 143 -10.62 -17.12 -6.68
C GLY A 143 -10.49 -17.07 -8.22
N CYS A 144 -10.78 -15.93 -8.83
CA CYS A 144 -10.80 -15.84 -10.30
C CYS A 144 -9.43 -16.12 -10.92
N SER A 145 -9.36 -16.48 -12.20
CA SER A 145 -8.09 -16.79 -12.89
C SER A 145 -7.06 -15.65 -12.76
N THR A 146 -7.50 -14.39 -12.86
CA THR A 146 -6.64 -13.21 -12.68
C THR A 146 -6.06 -13.13 -11.26
N GLU A 147 -6.86 -13.43 -10.24
CA GLU A 147 -6.39 -13.47 -8.85
C GLU A 147 -5.37 -14.59 -8.62
N LYS A 148 -5.61 -15.77 -9.21
CA LYS A 148 -4.66 -16.89 -9.17
C LYS A 148 -3.33 -16.50 -9.83
N LYS A 149 -3.37 -15.81 -10.97
CA LYS A 149 -2.17 -15.30 -11.66
C LYS A 149 -1.42 -14.28 -10.79
N ALA A 150 -2.13 -13.31 -10.20
CA ALA A 150 -1.52 -12.32 -9.29
C ALA A 150 -0.87 -12.96 -8.06
N ARG A 151 -1.37 -14.13 -7.62
CA ARG A 151 -0.78 -14.93 -6.55
C ARG A 151 0.25 -15.97 -7.03
N GLY A 152 0.60 -15.97 -8.32
CA GLY A 152 1.57 -16.89 -8.91
C GLY A 152 1.18 -18.36 -8.80
N GLU A 153 -0.11 -18.70 -8.74
CA GLU A 153 -0.59 -20.06 -8.59
C GLU A 153 -0.55 -20.83 -9.92
N THR A 154 0.00 -22.04 -9.90
CA THR A 154 0.23 -22.84 -11.12
C THR A 154 -0.60 -24.13 -11.20
N ALA A 155 -1.17 -24.57 -10.07
CA ALA A 155 -1.89 -25.83 -9.97
C ALA A 155 -3.41 -25.67 -10.08
N ASN A 156 -4.08 -26.68 -10.64
CA ASN A 156 -5.52 -26.64 -10.94
C ASN A 156 -6.42 -27.24 -9.85
N THR A 157 -5.89 -27.96 -8.87
CA THR A 157 -6.66 -28.45 -7.70
C THR A 157 -6.26 -27.70 -6.43
N PRO A 158 -7.17 -27.54 -5.45
CA PRO A 158 -6.85 -26.93 -4.17
C PRO A 158 -5.67 -27.61 -3.44
N GLU A 159 -5.62 -28.94 -3.45
CA GLU A 159 -4.56 -29.72 -2.79
C GLU A 159 -3.20 -29.48 -3.45
N ALA A 160 -3.17 -29.46 -4.79
CA ALA A 160 -1.94 -29.21 -5.53
C ALA A 160 -1.47 -27.75 -5.37
N ARG A 161 -2.38 -26.79 -5.22
CA ARG A 161 -2.05 -25.38 -4.89
C ARG A 161 -1.42 -25.27 -3.51
N ILE A 162 -1.96 -25.98 -2.51
CA ILE A 162 -1.40 -26.01 -1.16
C ILE A 162 0.02 -26.61 -1.18
N ALA A 163 0.23 -27.71 -1.91
CA ALA A 163 1.55 -28.31 -2.08
C ALA A 163 2.55 -27.36 -2.77
N ASP A 164 2.13 -26.66 -3.82
CA ASP A 164 2.93 -25.65 -4.52
C ASP A 164 3.31 -24.49 -3.58
N PHE A 165 2.37 -23.99 -2.78
CA PHE A 165 2.67 -22.98 -1.76
C PHE A 165 3.67 -23.48 -0.72
N ARG A 166 3.53 -24.71 -0.20
CA ARG A 166 4.51 -25.29 0.73
C ARG A 166 5.91 -25.38 0.11
N ALA A 167 6.01 -25.81 -1.14
CA ALA A 167 7.29 -25.88 -1.85
C ALA A 167 7.94 -24.49 -1.99
N LYS A 168 7.16 -23.47 -2.35
CA LYS A 168 7.62 -22.08 -2.46
C LYS A 168 8.01 -21.49 -1.09
N ILE A 169 7.26 -21.80 -0.03
CA ILE A 169 7.61 -21.41 1.35
C ILE A 169 8.94 -22.04 1.76
N ALA A 170 9.13 -23.34 1.52
CA ALA A 170 10.39 -24.03 1.85
C ALA A 170 11.58 -23.41 1.11
N LYS A 171 11.41 -23.09 -0.18
CA LYS A 171 12.43 -22.38 -0.96
C LYS A 171 12.75 -21.00 -0.35
N ARG A 172 11.73 -20.18 -0.06
CA ARG A 172 11.92 -18.85 0.52
C ARG A 172 12.53 -18.90 1.91
N GLN A 173 12.21 -19.90 2.71
CA GLN A 173 12.85 -20.16 4.00
C GLN A 173 14.34 -20.43 3.82
N ALA A 174 14.72 -21.25 2.84
CA ALA A 174 16.12 -21.55 2.54
C ALA A 174 16.89 -20.33 2.01
N GLU A 175 16.26 -19.48 1.20
CA GLU A 175 16.89 -18.32 0.57
C GLU A 175 16.95 -17.07 1.47
N SER A 176 15.96 -16.87 2.33
CA SER A 176 15.77 -15.60 3.08
C SER A 176 15.40 -15.77 4.56
N GLY A 177 15.25 -17.00 5.05
CA GLY A 177 14.84 -17.27 6.44
C GLY A 177 13.39 -16.88 6.76
N LYS A 178 12.57 -16.59 5.74
CA LYS A 178 11.16 -16.21 5.88
C LYS A 178 10.25 -17.42 5.57
N PRO A 179 9.58 -18.02 6.58
CA PRO A 179 8.79 -19.25 6.40
C PRO A 179 7.36 -18.95 5.92
N TYR A 180 7.21 -18.00 5.01
CA TYR A 180 5.93 -17.54 4.48
C TYR A 180 6.10 -16.87 3.13
N LEU A 181 5.04 -16.84 2.33
CA LEU A 181 4.93 -16.02 1.12
C LEU A 181 4.15 -14.74 1.40
N SER A 182 4.52 -13.67 0.72
CA SER A 182 3.87 -12.36 0.81
C SER A 182 3.12 -12.07 -0.49
N PHE A 183 1.83 -11.80 -0.40
CA PHE A 183 1.00 -11.33 -1.51
C PHE A 183 0.51 -9.93 -1.19
N TYR A 184 0.88 -8.96 -2.03
CA TYR A 184 0.51 -7.57 -1.81
C TYR A 184 -0.76 -7.21 -2.58
N TYR A 185 -1.62 -6.44 -1.94
CA TYR A 185 -2.83 -5.89 -2.54
C TYR A 185 -3.09 -4.49 -1.97
N MET A 186 -3.92 -3.70 -2.63
CA MET A 186 -4.25 -2.36 -2.15
C MET A 186 -5.71 -2.28 -1.70
N GLU A 187 -5.95 -1.60 -0.59
CA GLU A 187 -7.29 -1.16 -0.19
C GLU A 187 -7.47 0.30 -0.62
N ALA A 188 -8.35 0.55 -1.57
CA ALA A 188 -8.54 1.88 -2.15
C ALA A 188 -9.26 2.82 -1.16
N ALA A 189 -8.70 4.02 -0.99
CA ALA A 189 -9.33 5.14 -0.31
C ALA A 189 -10.04 6.07 -1.31
N ASN A 190 -9.46 6.24 -2.51
CA ASN A 190 -10.07 6.94 -3.65
C ASN A 190 -9.44 6.46 -4.97
N TYR A 191 -10.07 6.78 -6.10
CA TYR A 191 -9.50 6.54 -7.42
C TYR A 191 -10.03 7.52 -8.48
N GLU A 192 -9.29 7.66 -9.57
CA GLU A 192 -9.63 8.45 -10.74
C GLU A 192 -9.34 7.64 -12.01
N ILE A 193 -10.27 7.69 -12.97
CA ILE A 193 -10.04 7.19 -14.33
C ILE A 193 -9.42 8.36 -15.12
N GLN A 194 -8.24 8.16 -15.69
CA GLN A 194 -7.52 9.17 -16.47
C GLN A 194 -8.03 9.25 -17.92
#